data_AF-A0A818VZN2-F1
#
_entry.id   AF-A0A818VZN2-F1
#
_cell.length_a   1.000
_cell.length_b   1.000
_cell.length_c   1.000
_cell.angle_alpha   90.00
_cell.angle_beta   90.00
_cell.angle_gamma   90.00
#
_symmetry.space_group_name_H-M   'P 1'
#
loop_
_entity.id
_entity.type
_entity.pdbx_description
1 polymer ?
#
loop_
_entity_poly.entity_id
_entity_poly.type
_entity_poly.pdbx_seq_one_letter_code
_entity_poly.pdbx_strand_id
1 'polypeptide(L)'
;MANGYGTEQNYETAATHYKYASDQSQNPQAMFNLAYMHEKGLGLKRDIHLAKRFYDMAAETSADAYLPVSIVLFKLNLQLF
;
A
#
# COMPACT_ATOMS: atom_id res chain seq x y z
N MET A 1 -7.02 -22.70 -28.11
CA MET A 1 -6.14 -21.53 -27.96
C MET A 1 -6.79 -20.63 -26.92
N ALA A 2 -6.46 -20.84 -25.65
CA ALA A 2 -7.01 -20.04 -24.56
C ALA A 2 -6.14 -18.78 -24.46
N ASN A 3 -6.58 -17.73 -25.14
CA ASN A 3 -6.01 -16.40 -25.00
C ASN A 3 -6.29 -15.95 -23.55
N GLY A 4 -5.27 -15.98 -22.71
CA GLY A 4 -5.29 -15.34 -21.39
C GLY A 4 -5.35 -13.83 -21.59
N TYR A 5 -6.54 -13.30 -21.81
CA TYR A 5 -6.79 -11.87 -21.89
C TYR A 5 -6.70 -11.30 -20.48
N GLY A 6 -5.82 -10.32 -20.30
CA GLY A 6 -5.61 -9.61 -19.05
C GLY A 6 -6.94 -9.21 -18.42
N THR A 7 -7.20 -9.74 -17.23
CA THR A 7 -8.30 -9.33 -16.37
C THR A 7 -8.19 -7.82 -16.10
N GLU A 8 -9.33 -7.12 -16.12
CA GLU A 8 -9.40 -5.73 -15.70
C GLU A 8 -8.75 -5.58 -14.31
N GLN A 9 -7.87 -4.60 -14.14
CA GLN A 9 -7.21 -4.34 -12.87
C GLN A 9 -8.26 -3.93 -11.83
N ASN A 10 -8.77 -4.90 -11.07
CA ASN A 10 -9.68 -4.66 -9.97
C ASN A 10 -8.89 -4.29 -8.71
N TYR A 11 -8.53 -3.01 -8.64
CA TYR A 11 -7.84 -2.45 -7.48
C TYR A 11 -8.69 -2.47 -6.21
N GLU A 12 -10.02 -2.47 -6.31
CA GLU A 12 -10.91 -2.53 -5.14
C GLU A 12 -10.82 -3.89 -4.43
N THR A 13 -10.80 -4.98 -5.21
CA THR A 13 -10.56 -6.33 -4.70
C THR A 13 -9.15 -6.48 -4.15
N ALA A 14 -8.13 -5.92 -4.82
CA ALA A 14 -6.75 -5.94 -4.33
C ALA A 14 -6.61 -5.20 -2.98
N ALA A 15 -7.23 -4.02 -2.84
CA ALA A 15 -7.25 -3.27 -1.59
C ALA A 15 -7.89 -4.10 -0.45
N THR A 16 -8.97 -4.81 -0.76
CA THR A 16 -9.66 -5.67 0.20
C THR A 16 -8.75 -6.82 0.67
N HIS A 17 -8.05 -7.48 -0.24
CA HIS A 17 -7.09 -8.54 0.11
C HIS A 17 -5.90 -8.03 0.92
N TYR A 18 -5.32 -6.88 0.55
CA TYR A 18 -4.23 -6.29 1.34
C TYR A 18 -4.67 -5.84 2.72
N LYS A 19 -5.89 -5.29 2.84
CA LYS A 19 -6.46 -4.97 4.15
C LYS A 19 -6.62 -6.21 5.00
N TYR A 20 -7.17 -7.28 4.44
CA TYR A 20 -7.29 -8.55 5.15
C TYR A 20 -5.93 -9.11 5.59
N ALA A 21 -4.92 -9.09 4.71
CA ALA A 21 -3.57 -9.57 5.03
C ALA A 21 -2.84 -8.69 6.06
N SER A 22 -3.08 -7.37 6.03
CA SER A 22 -2.61 -6.42 7.04
C SER A 22 -3.23 -6.73 8.41
N ASP A 23 -4.55 -6.92 8.46
CA ASP A 23 -5.28 -7.11 9.73
C ASP A 23 -5.04 -8.49 10.33
N GLN A 24 -4.97 -9.54 9.51
CA GLN A 24 -4.91 -10.93 9.99
C GLN A 24 -3.50 -11.48 10.12
N SER A 25 -2.58 -11.08 9.24
CA SER A 25 -1.22 -11.64 9.20
C SER A 25 -0.16 -10.63 9.58
N GLN A 26 -0.55 -9.39 9.93
CA GLN A 26 0.36 -8.27 10.19
C GLN A 26 1.47 -8.23 9.14
N ASN A 27 1.09 -8.41 7.87
CA ASN A 27 2.08 -8.55 6.81
C ASN A 27 2.59 -7.15 6.39
N PRO A 28 3.88 -6.84 6.56
CA PRO A 28 4.41 -5.50 6.28
C PRO A 28 4.34 -5.14 4.79
N GLN A 29 4.45 -6.11 3.88
CA GLN A 29 4.27 -5.89 2.45
C GLN A 29 2.82 -5.57 2.10
N ALA A 30 1.84 -6.18 2.78
CA ALA A 30 0.43 -5.86 2.60
C ALA A 30 0.12 -4.44 3.08
N MET A 31 0.65 -4.02 4.23
CA MET A 31 0.55 -2.65 4.74
C MET A 31 1.18 -1.64 3.76
N PHE A 32 2.37 -1.94 3.24
CA PHE A 32 3.05 -1.10 2.24
C PHE A 32 2.23 -0.95 0.95
N ASN A 33 1.66 -2.04 0.44
CA ASN A 33 0.83 -1.99 -0.77
C ASN A 33 -0.48 -1.23 -0.53
N LEU A 34 -1.12 -1.42 0.63
CA LEU A 34 -2.33 -0.68 0.99
C LEU A 34 -2.05 0.82 1.11
N ALA A 35 -0.91 1.20 1.71
CA ALA A 35 -0.42 2.57 1.75
C ALA A 35 -0.23 3.15 0.35
N TYR A 36 0.41 2.42 -0.55
CA TYR A 36 0.63 2.83 -1.93
C TYR A 36 -0.68 3.04 -2.69
N MET A 37 -1.67 2.17 -2.47
CA MET A 37 -2.99 2.31 -3.07
C MET A 37 -3.71 3.56 -2.58
N HIS A 38 -3.58 3.92 -1.29
CA HIS A 38 -4.07 5.19 -0.77
C HIS A 38 -3.30 6.41 -1.30
N GLU A 39 -1.97 6.33 -1.50
CA GLU A 39 -1.17 7.39 -2.12
C GLU A 39 -1.65 7.68 -3.55
N LYS A 40 -1.89 6.62 -4.33
CA LYS A 40 -2.22 6.71 -5.75
C LYS A 40 -3.70 6.83 -6.04
N GLY A 41 -4.57 6.53 -5.09
CA GLY A 41 -6.01 6.44 -5.31
C GLY A 41 -6.41 5.24 -6.18
N LEU A 42 -5.72 4.11 -6.05
CA LEU A 42 -5.96 2.89 -6.83
C LEU A 42 -7.03 2.04 -6.15
N GLY A 43 -8.25 2.03 -6.69
CA GLY A 43 -9.37 1.28 -6.12
C GLY A 43 -9.81 1.75 -4.73
N LEU A 44 -9.22 2.85 -4.26
CA LEU A 44 -9.46 3.50 -2.98
C LEU A 44 -9.44 5.01 -3.18
N LYS A 45 -10.12 5.73 -2.30
CA LYS A 45 -10.01 7.18 -2.28
C LYS A 45 -8.57 7.57 -1.93
N ARG A 46 -8.00 8.50 -2.72
CA ARG A 46 -6.66 9.04 -2.47
C ARG A 46 -6.64 9.72 -1.10
N ASP A 47 -5.77 9.25 -0.23
CA ASP A 47 -5.59 9.78 1.12
C ASP A 47 -4.13 9.63 1.55
N ILE A 48 -3.39 10.75 1.47
CA ILE A 48 -1.96 10.79 1.77
C ILE A 48 -1.69 10.60 3.27
N HIS A 49 -2.59 11.08 4.14
CA HIS A 49 -2.42 10.91 5.59
C HIS A 49 -2.59 9.45 5.98
N LEU A 50 -3.59 8.79 5.41
CA LEU A 50 -3.82 7.36 5.63
C LEU A 50 -2.70 6.51 5.03
N ALA A 51 -2.20 6.86 3.83
CA ALA A 51 -1.03 6.22 3.24
C ALA A 51 0.20 6.30 4.16
N LYS A 52 0.49 7.49 4.69
CA LYS A 52 1.60 7.70 5.63
C LYS A 52 1.50 6.78 6.85
N ARG A 53 0.31 6.71 7.47
CA ARG A 53 0.07 5.84 8.63
C ARG A 53 0.32 4.37 8.34
N PHE A 54 -0.13 3.86 7.19
CA PHE A 54 0.11 2.46 6.83
C PHE A 54 1.59 2.19 6.51
N TYR A 55 2.31 3.15 5.93
CA TYR A 55 3.75 3.05 5.75
C TYR A 55 4.48 3.00 7.09
N ASP A 56 4.12 3.86 8.05
CA ASP A 56 4.69 3.85 9.40
C ASP A 56 4.46 2.49 10.08
N MET A 57 3.23 1.95 10.00
CA MET A 57 2.91 0.61 10.52
C MET A 57 3.74 -0.50 9.87
N ALA A 58 4.00 -0.43 8.56
CA ALA A 58 4.83 -1.41 7.86
C ALA A 58 6.28 -1.41 8.38
N ALA A 59 6.84 -0.21 8.62
CA ALA A 59 8.18 -0.05 9.18
C ALA A 59 8.28 -0.49 10.65
N GLU A 60 7.22 -0.31 11.44
CA GLU A 60 7.14 -0.82 12.82
C GLU A 60 7.07 -2.35 12.86
N THR A 61 6.43 -2.95 11.86
CA THR A 61 6.19 -4.40 11.81
C THR A 61 7.42 -5.18 11.34
N SER A 62 8.23 -4.62 10.44
CA SER A 62 9.48 -5.26 9.99
C SER A 62 10.59 -4.24 9.74
N ALA A 63 11.76 -4.52 10.30
CA ALA A 63 12.98 -3.75 10.05
C ALA A 63 13.37 -3.76 8.57
N ASP A 64 13.06 -4.83 7.82
CA ASP A 64 13.34 -4.91 6.38
C ASP A 64 12.49 -3.93 5.57
N ALA A 65 11.29 -3.58 6.07
CA ALA A 65 10.42 -2.60 5.46
C ALA A 65 10.82 -1.15 5.79
N TYR A 66 11.66 -0.93 6.80
CA TYR A 66 12.06 0.41 7.26
C TYR A 66 12.72 1.24 6.17
N LEU A 67 13.69 0.67 5.44
CA LEU A 67 14.43 1.38 4.40
C LEU A 67 13.54 1.83 3.22
N PRO A 68 12.75 0.95 2.58
CA PRO A 68 11.85 1.38 1.51
C PRO A 68 10.77 2.35 2.00
N VAL A 69 10.21 2.14 3.20
CA VAL A 69 9.25 3.07 3.81
C VAL A 69 9.84 4.45 4.00
N SER A 70 11.06 4.56 4.54
CA SER A 70 11.71 5.85 4.82
C SER A 70 11.88 6.70 3.55
N ILE A 71 12.23 6.07 2.42
CA ILE A 71 12.36 6.73 1.12
C ILE A 71 11.00 7.27 0.65
N VAL A 72 9.95 6.45 0.79
CA VAL A 72 8.60 6.84 0.37
C VAL A 72 8.05 7.95 1.26
N LEU A 73 8.24 7.87 2.58
CA LEU A 73 7.82 8.91 3.52
C LEU A 73 8.52 10.25 3.26
N PHE A 74 9.82 10.22 2.97
CA PHE A 74 10.56 11.42 2.59
C PHE A 74 9.97 12.07 1.33
N LYS A 75 9.69 11.26 0.30
CA LYS A 75 9.01 11.72 -0.91
C LYS A 75 7.61 12.26 -0.63
N LEU A 76 6.80 11.58 0.18
CA LEU A 76 5.44 12.03 0.52
C LEU A 76 5.47 13.37 1.26
N ASN A 77 6.40 13.55 2.19
CA ASN A 77 6.57 14.81 2.90
C ASN A 77 6.95 15.93 1.92
N LEU A 78 7.79 15.67 0.91
CA LEU A 78 8.11 16.64 -0.14
C LEU A 78 6.92 16.97 -1.05
N GLN A 79 5.98 16.04 -1.25
CA GLN A 79 4.78 16.27 -2.06
C GLN A 79 3.68 17.07 -1.33
N LEU A 80 3.83 17.25 -0.01
CA LEU A 80 2.89 18.00 0.82
C LEU A 80 3.25 19.50 0.96
N PHE A 81 4.38 19.93 0.36
CA PHE A 81 4.81 21.33 0.24
C PHE A 81 4.73 21.79 -1.22
#